data_AF-A0A261GEQ9-F1
#
_entry.id   AF-A0A261GEQ9-F1
#
_cell.length_a   1.000
_cell.length_b   1.000
_cell.length_c   1.000
_cell.angle_alpha   90.00
_cell.angle_beta   90.00
_cell.angle_gamma   90.00
#
_symmetry.space_group_name_H-M   'P 1'
#
loop_
_entity.id
_entity.type
_entity.pdbx_description
1 polymer ?
#
loop_
_entity_poly.entity_id
_entity_poly.type
_entity_poly.pdbx_seq_one_letter_code
_entity_poly.pdbx_strand_id
1 'polypeptide(L)'
;MHINKRHHTALSTLDSQQVARVCGGRYVYSGHMKKELKYPNIDAARSVLEKIGVNPMDRIDSHDQDFEYTSCNLKELTLYLNLYQESTTSDQEKRVLGCYFLECLNEYVADESKPHQSQHEIFELLFRDIEIHQSEIEYWNDTSDSDKNNWWPITLHILNWQKIRQKT
;
A
#
# COMPACT_ATOMS: atom_id res chain seq x y z
N MET A 1 -0.12 -24.83 -3.70
CA MET A 1 0.05 -23.38 -3.56
C MET A 1 1.42 -23.14 -2.91
N HIS A 2 2.44 -22.83 -3.70
CA HIS A 2 3.82 -22.65 -3.21
C HIS A 2 4.00 -21.18 -2.81
N ILE A 3 4.02 -20.90 -1.51
CA ILE A 3 4.35 -19.58 -0.97
C ILE A 3 5.87 -19.44 -1.11
N ASN A 4 6.31 -18.58 -2.03
CA ASN A 4 7.71 -18.28 -2.25
C ASN A 4 8.16 -17.31 -1.14
N LYS A 5 8.62 -17.85 -0.01
CA LYS A 5 9.17 -17.07 1.10
C LYS A 5 10.47 -16.38 0.66
N ARG A 6 10.39 -15.13 0.20
CA ARG A 6 11.58 -14.28 0.04
C ARG A 6 11.92 -13.70 1.42
N HIS A 7 13.20 -13.83 1.80
CA HIS A 7 13.73 -13.40 3.08
C HIS A 7 13.61 -11.88 3.24
N HIS A 8 12.79 -11.44 4.22
CA HIS A 8 12.74 -10.07 4.70
C HIS A 8 14.10 -9.71 5.29
N THR A 9 14.85 -8.86 4.59
CA THR A 9 16.04 -8.21 5.15
C THR A 9 15.61 -6.86 5.70
N ALA A 10 15.65 -6.73 7.03
CA ALA A 10 15.31 -5.50 7.73
C ALA A 10 16.17 -4.33 7.21
N LEU A 11 15.51 -3.33 6.61
CA LEU A 11 16.15 -2.08 6.19
C LEU A 11 16.46 -1.23 7.43
N SER A 12 17.75 -1.10 7.71
CA SER A 12 18.30 -0.24 8.76
C SER A 12 17.99 1.24 8.49
N THR A 13 17.70 1.94 9.56
CA THR A 13 17.54 3.40 9.69
C THR A 13 18.49 4.22 8.82
N LEU A 14 17.93 4.94 7.84
CA LEU A 14 18.53 6.16 7.28
C LEU A 14 17.71 7.36 7.74
N ASP A 15 18.35 8.15 8.59
CA ASP A 15 17.98 9.53 8.90
C ASP A 15 18.20 10.35 7.64
N SER A 16 17.21 11.15 7.20
CA SER A 16 17.36 11.94 5.97
C SER A 16 16.60 13.26 6.09
N GLN A 17 17.32 14.28 6.55
CA GLN A 17 17.06 15.68 6.23
C GLN A 17 17.68 16.01 4.85
N GLN A 18 16.97 16.89 4.12
CA GLN A 18 17.39 17.77 2.99
C GLN A 18 17.06 17.41 1.52
N VAL A 19 16.08 18.17 1.00
CA VAL A 19 15.97 18.97 -0.27
C VAL A 19 16.70 18.53 -1.55
N ALA A 20 15.95 18.47 -2.67
CA ALA A 20 16.47 18.78 -4.01
C ALA A 20 15.42 19.47 -4.92
N ARG A 21 15.79 20.63 -5.49
CA ARG A 21 15.15 21.24 -6.67
C ARG A 21 15.53 20.44 -7.92
N VAL A 22 14.57 20.10 -8.78
CA VAL A 22 14.84 19.62 -10.13
C VAL A 22 14.00 20.42 -11.13
N CYS A 23 14.68 21.18 -11.99
CA CYS A 23 14.10 21.76 -13.20
C CYS A 23 13.73 20.61 -14.14
N GLY A 24 12.44 20.38 -14.33
CA GLY A 24 11.92 19.36 -15.25
C GLY A 24 10.67 18.67 -14.71
N GLY A 25 9.60 19.43 -14.46
CA GLY A 25 8.22 18.93 -14.38
C GLY A 25 7.91 17.79 -13.39
N ARG A 26 8.78 17.48 -12.43
CA ARG A 26 8.50 16.50 -11.38
C ARG A 26 7.82 17.21 -10.21
N TYR A 27 6.61 16.76 -9.88
CA TYR A 27 6.08 16.98 -8.55
C TYR A 27 7.01 16.27 -7.56
N VAL A 28 7.81 17.05 -6.84
CA VAL A 28 8.34 16.61 -5.56
C VAL A 28 7.17 16.73 -4.62
N TYR A 29 6.51 15.61 -4.29
CA TYR A 29 5.58 15.59 -3.17
C TYR A 29 6.39 15.91 -1.92
N SER A 30 6.51 17.20 -1.59
CA SER A 30 7.05 17.66 -0.30
C SER A 30 5.97 17.54 0.79
N GLY A 31 5.15 16.48 0.70
CA GLY A 31 4.26 16.10 1.78
C GLY A 31 5.15 15.59 2.89
N HIS A 32 5.32 16.38 3.95
CA HIS A 32 5.88 15.86 5.18
C HIS A 32 4.89 14.81 5.70
N MET A 33 5.12 13.55 5.31
CA MET A 33 4.40 12.42 5.87
C MET A 33 4.44 12.53 7.39
N LYS A 34 3.27 12.43 8.03
CA LYS A 34 3.20 12.50 9.50
C LYS A 34 4.03 11.34 10.03
N LYS A 35 4.97 11.60 10.95
CA LYS A 35 5.87 10.56 11.49
C LYS A 35 5.11 9.37 12.09
N GLU A 36 3.91 9.62 12.61
CA GLU A 36 3.01 8.61 13.17
C GLU A 36 2.42 7.64 12.13
N LEU A 37 2.45 7.98 10.84
CA LEU A 37 1.93 7.17 9.73
C LEU A 37 3.04 6.44 8.97
N LYS A 38 4.30 6.51 9.44
CA LYS A 38 5.43 5.86 8.76
C LYS A 38 5.22 4.36 8.64
N TYR A 39 4.70 3.73 9.68
CA TYR A 39 4.44 2.30 9.76
C TYR A 39 2.97 2.05 10.07
N PRO A 40 2.36 0.98 9.51
CA PRO A 40 1.00 0.58 9.87
C PRO A 40 0.93 0.23 11.35
N ASN A 41 -0.19 0.58 11.99
CA ASN A 41 -0.43 0.31 13.40
C ASN A 41 -1.29 -0.95 13.57
N ILE A 42 -0.84 -1.89 14.42
CA ILE A 42 -1.53 -3.17 14.62
C ILE A 42 -2.94 -3.03 15.23
N ASP A 43 -3.15 -2.06 16.12
CA ASP A 43 -4.47 -1.80 16.70
C ASP A 43 -5.41 -1.18 15.68
N ALA A 44 -4.89 -0.37 14.76
CA ALA A 44 -5.64 0.11 13.61
C ALA A 44 -6.04 -1.03 12.66
N ALA A 45 -5.15 -2.02 12.44
CA ALA A 45 -5.49 -3.20 11.65
C ALA A 45 -6.57 -4.07 12.31
N ARG A 46 -6.49 -4.26 13.63
CA ARG A 46 -7.56 -4.91 14.40
C ARG A 46 -8.89 -4.17 14.24
N SER A 47 -8.88 -2.85 14.38
CA SER A 47 -10.06 -2.00 14.18
C SER A 47 -10.64 -2.14 12.77
N VAL A 48 -9.79 -2.17 11.72
CA VAL A 48 -10.23 -2.40 10.34
C VAL A 48 -10.94 -3.75 10.19
N LEU A 49 -10.34 -4.82 10.71
CA LEU A 49 -10.94 -6.16 10.65
C LEU A 49 -12.27 -6.22 11.40
N GLU A 50 -12.34 -5.65 12.61
CA GLU A 50 -13.59 -5.57 13.38
C GLU A 50 -14.69 -4.83 12.62
N LYS A 51 -14.36 -3.68 12.00
CA LYS A 51 -15.32 -2.86 11.24
C LYS A 51 -15.89 -3.57 10.02
N ILE A 52 -15.13 -4.48 9.40
CA ILE A 52 -15.64 -5.31 8.29
C ILE A 52 -16.28 -6.62 8.77
N GLY A 53 -16.41 -6.82 10.09
CA GLY A 53 -17.04 -8.02 10.68
C GLY A 53 -16.14 -9.25 10.78
N VAL A 54 -14.82 -9.07 10.70
CA VAL A 54 -13.81 -10.12 10.87
C VAL A 54 -13.24 -10.06 12.28
N ASN A 55 -13.17 -11.19 12.97
CA ASN A 55 -12.50 -11.28 14.27
C ASN A 55 -10.97 -11.15 14.08
N PRO A 56 -10.30 -10.12 14.65
CA PRO A 56 -8.87 -9.93 14.42
C PRO A 56 -8.00 -11.09 14.91
N MET A 57 -8.44 -11.80 15.93
CA MET A 57 -7.71 -12.95 16.50
C MET A 57 -7.59 -14.12 15.53
N ASP A 58 -8.41 -14.15 14.47
CA ASP A 58 -8.34 -15.19 13.44
C ASP A 58 -7.26 -14.90 12.39
N ARG A 59 -6.67 -13.69 12.39
CA ARG A 59 -5.72 -13.25 11.36
C ARG A 59 -4.42 -12.66 11.87
N ILE A 60 -4.47 -11.98 13.01
CA ILE A 60 -3.33 -11.26 13.57
C ILE A 60 -3.01 -11.89 14.93
N ASP A 61 -1.86 -12.54 15.01
CA ASP A 61 -1.32 -13.04 16.27
C ASP A 61 -0.22 -12.11 16.83
N SER A 62 0.29 -12.43 18.02
CA SER A 62 1.31 -11.62 18.70
C SER A 62 2.71 -11.70 18.08
N HIS A 63 2.92 -12.57 17.09
CA HIS A 63 4.20 -12.83 16.43
C HIS A 63 4.18 -12.41 14.95
N ASP A 64 3.07 -11.88 14.45
CA ASP A 64 2.94 -11.44 13.08
C ASP A 64 3.74 -10.14 12.86
N GLN A 65 4.86 -10.27 12.14
CA GLN A 65 5.78 -9.16 11.85
C GLN A 65 5.36 -8.33 10.64
N ASP A 66 4.53 -8.90 9.76
CA ASP A 66 4.14 -8.33 8.47
C ASP A 66 2.61 -8.37 8.32
N PHE A 67 1.89 -8.13 9.42
CA PHE A 67 0.42 -8.25 9.49
C PHE A 67 -0.26 -7.42 8.39
N GLU A 68 0.31 -6.29 8.01
CA GLU A 68 -0.23 -5.40 6.99
C GLU A 68 -0.31 -6.04 5.58
N TYR A 69 0.43 -7.13 5.35
CA TYR A 69 0.43 -7.89 4.10
C TYR A 69 -0.18 -9.28 4.27
N THR A 70 -0.12 -9.88 5.46
CA THR A 70 -0.62 -11.25 5.70
C THR A 70 -2.07 -11.32 6.17
N SER A 71 -2.60 -10.26 6.76
CA SER A 71 -3.95 -10.27 7.37
C SER A 71 -5.07 -9.84 6.43
N CYS A 72 -4.74 -9.33 5.24
CA CYS A 72 -5.73 -8.94 4.24
C CYS A 72 -6.28 -10.15 3.46
N ASN A 73 -7.41 -9.97 2.77
CA ASN A 73 -7.98 -10.99 1.90
C ASN A 73 -8.65 -10.33 0.68
N LEU A 74 -8.24 -10.75 -0.51
CA LEU A 74 -8.76 -10.25 -1.78
C LEU A 74 -10.30 -10.29 -1.87
N LYS A 75 -10.96 -11.28 -1.26
CA LYS A 75 -12.44 -11.39 -1.27
C LYS A 75 -13.13 -10.25 -0.51
N GLU A 76 -12.39 -9.55 0.35
CA GLU A 76 -12.88 -8.45 1.18
C GLU A 76 -12.51 -7.08 0.60
N LEU A 77 -11.90 -7.03 -0.60
CA LEU A 77 -11.42 -5.79 -1.21
C LEU A 77 -12.53 -4.73 -1.34
N THR A 78 -13.75 -5.13 -1.66
CA THR A 78 -14.91 -4.21 -1.70
C THR A 78 -15.27 -3.68 -0.31
N LEU A 79 -15.13 -4.48 0.75
CA LEU A 79 -15.38 -4.03 2.13
C LEU A 79 -14.32 -3.03 2.57
N TYR A 80 -13.05 -3.29 2.27
CA TYR A 80 -11.95 -2.35 2.52
C TYR A 80 -12.18 -1.01 1.81
N LEU A 81 -12.64 -1.06 0.55
CA LEU A 81 -12.93 0.12 -0.25
C LEU A 81 -14.05 0.96 0.36
N ASN A 82 -15.15 0.32 0.75
CA ASN A 82 -16.27 0.98 1.41
C ASN A 82 -15.81 1.64 2.72
N LEU A 83 -15.09 0.89 3.56
CA LEU A 83 -14.58 1.38 4.83
C LEU A 83 -13.65 2.59 4.65
N TYR A 84 -12.76 2.56 3.65
CA TYR A 84 -11.84 3.67 3.38
C TYR A 84 -12.57 5.00 3.10
N GLN A 85 -13.74 4.92 2.47
CA GLN A 85 -14.54 6.08 2.08
C GLN A 85 -15.41 6.62 3.23
N GLU A 86 -15.54 5.90 4.34
CA GLU A 86 -16.29 6.38 5.50
C GLU A 86 -15.59 7.57 6.17
N SER A 87 -16.37 8.56 6.56
CA SER A 87 -15.87 9.77 7.25
C SER A 87 -15.31 9.47 8.64
N THR A 88 -15.69 8.33 9.23
CA THR A 88 -15.23 7.85 10.54
C THR A 88 -13.95 7.03 10.49
N THR A 89 -13.40 6.78 9.30
CA THR A 89 -12.15 6.02 9.14
C THR A 89 -10.96 6.92 9.37
N SER A 90 -10.18 6.60 10.40
CA SER A 90 -9.02 7.38 10.84
C SER A 90 -7.84 7.26 9.86
N ASP A 91 -6.90 8.21 9.93
CA ASP A 91 -5.68 8.17 9.10
C ASP A 91 -4.85 6.89 9.33
N GLN A 92 -4.83 6.37 10.56
CA GLN A 92 -4.13 5.11 10.90
C GLN A 92 -4.81 3.90 10.26
N GLU A 93 -6.15 3.85 10.24
CA GLU A 93 -6.89 2.79 9.55
C GLU A 93 -6.73 2.91 8.04
N LYS A 94 -6.78 4.14 7.51
CA LYS A 94 -6.47 4.39 6.09
C LYS A 94 -5.07 3.89 5.76
N ARG A 95 -4.06 4.17 6.58
CA ARG A 95 -2.69 3.68 6.39
C ARG A 95 -2.62 2.17 6.25
N VAL A 96 -3.36 1.42 7.07
CA VAL A 96 -3.47 -0.05 6.97
C VAL A 96 -4.23 -0.47 5.71
N LEU A 97 -5.37 0.16 5.42
CA LEU A 97 -6.15 -0.11 4.22
C LEU A 97 -5.33 0.13 2.94
N GLY A 98 -4.38 1.06 2.97
CA GLY A 98 -3.42 1.29 1.90
C GLY A 98 -2.53 0.06 1.61
N CYS A 99 -2.00 -0.58 2.65
CA CYS A 99 -1.28 -1.86 2.52
C CYS A 99 -2.20 -2.94 1.97
N TYR A 100 -3.40 -3.10 2.55
CA TYR A 100 -4.36 -4.13 2.14
C TYR A 100 -4.75 -4.00 0.68
N PHE A 101 -4.98 -2.77 0.21
CA PHE A 101 -5.28 -2.50 -1.20
C PHE A 101 -4.15 -2.94 -2.12
N LEU A 102 -2.91 -2.54 -1.82
CA LEU A 102 -1.78 -2.83 -2.68
C LEU A 102 -1.41 -4.31 -2.68
N GLU A 103 -1.48 -4.97 -1.52
CA GLU A 103 -1.30 -6.43 -1.43
C GLU A 103 -2.40 -7.18 -2.20
N CYS A 104 -3.68 -6.88 -1.96
CA CYS A 104 -4.78 -7.55 -2.67
C CYS A 104 -4.69 -7.35 -4.19
N LEU A 105 -4.35 -6.14 -4.64
CA LEU A 105 -4.15 -5.87 -6.07
C LEU A 105 -2.92 -6.58 -6.62
N ASN A 106 -1.84 -6.68 -5.84
CA ASN A 106 -0.64 -7.41 -6.18
C ASN A 106 -0.92 -8.91 -6.37
N GLU A 107 -1.58 -9.56 -5.40
CA GLU A 107 -2.04 -10.95 -5.51
C GLU A 107 -2.92 -11.16 -6.74
N TYR A 108 -3.92 -10.29 -6.95
CA TYR A 108 -4.82 -10.40 -8.09
C TYR A 108 -4.08 -10.32 -9.43
N VAL A 109 -3.17 -9.36 -9.58
CA VAL A 109 -2.38 -9.21 -10.82
C VAL A 109 -1.44 -10.40 -11.01
N ALA A 110 -0.86 -10.93 -9.94
CA ALA A 110 0.00 -12.12 -10.00
C ALA A 110 -0.78 -13.34 -10.54
N ASP A 111 -2.01 -13.54 -10.08
CA ASP A 111 -2.83 -14.70 -10.44
C ASP A 111 -3.52 -14.54 -11.81
N GLU A 112 -4.06 -13.36 -12.10
CA GLU A 112 -4.93 -13.13 -13.26
C GLU A 112 -4.22 -12.45 -14.44
N SER A 113 -2.99 -11.94 -14.23
CA SER A 113 -2.20 -11.20 -15.24
C SER A 113 -2.96 -10.01 -15.87
N LYS A 114 -3.92 -9.43 -15.15
CA LYS A 114 -4.75 -8.30 -15.59
C LYS A 114 -5.12 -7.42 -14.38
N PRO A 115 -5.45 -6.13 -14.59
CA PRO A 115 -5.84 -5.25 -13.49
C PRO A 115 -7.20 -5.66 -12.90
N HIS A 116 -7.35 -5.51 -11.59
CA HIS A 116 -8.66 -5.65 -10.93
C HIS A 116 -9.60 -4.50 -11.34
N GLN A 117 -10.91 -4.75 -11.38
CA GLN A 117 -11.91 -3.74 -11.78
C GLN A 117 -11.88 -2.46 -10.92
N SER A 118 -11.57 -2.59 -9.63
CA SER A 118 -11.47 -1.47 -8.69
C SER A 118 -10.08 -0.79 -8.65
N GLN A 119 -9.11 -1.26 -9.44
CA GLN A 119 -7.72 -0.77 -9.37
C GLN A 119 -7.62 0.74 -9.61
N HIS A 120 -8.36 1.27 -10.59
CA HIS A 120 -8.33 2.69 -10.91
C HIS A 120 -8.85 3.54 -9.74
N GLU A 121 -9.98 3.17 -9.15
CA GLU A 121 -10.57 3.87 -8.00
C GLU A 121 -9.65 3.82 -6.78
N ILE A 122 -9.06 2.66 -6.49
CA ILE A 122 -8.10 2.50 -5.40
C ILE A 122 -6.90 3.42 -5.60
N PHE A 123 -6.32 3.48 -6.80
CA PHE A 123 -5.21 4.40 -7.06
C PHE A 123 -5.63 5.86 -6.93
N GLU A 124 -6.81 6.26 -7.38
CA GLU A 124 -7.32 7.62 -7.13
C GLU A 124 -7.37 7.94 -5.63
N LEU A 125 -7.87 7.03 -4.79
CA LEU A 125 -7.92 7.20 -3.33
C LEU A 125 -6.52 7.33 -2.71
N LEU A 126 -5.63 6.37 -3.03
CA LEU A 126 -4.28 6.33 -2.46
C LEU A 126 -3.46 7.57 -2.80
N PHE A 127 -3.55 8.04 -4.04
CA PHE A 127 -2.81 9.23 -4.47
C PHE A 127 -3.53 10.54 -4.14
N ARG A 128 -4.84 10.53 -3.85
CA ARG A 128 -5.51 11.70 -3.26
C ARG A 128 -5.04 11.91 -1.83
N ASP A 129 -4.91 10.83 -1.07
CA ASP A 129 -4.51 10.85 0.33
C ASP A 129 -3.00 10.51 0.47
N ILE A 130 -2.19 11.02 -0.45
CA ILE A 130 -0.77 10.65 -0.62
C ILE A 130 0.07 10.88 0.64
N GLU A 131 -0.28 11.86 1.47
CA GLU A 131 0.39 12.14 2.74
C GLU A 131 0.28 11.01 3.78
N ILE A 132 -0.70 10.11 3.61
CA ILE A 132 -0.88 8.89 4.39
C ILE A 132 -0.09 7.74 3.76
N HIS A 133 -0.06 7.66 2.43
CA HIS A 133 0.38 6.46 1.68
C HIS A 133 1.74 6.58 1.00
N GLN A 134 2.43 7.72 1.13
CA GLN A 134 3.65 8.00 0.38
C GLN A 134 4.69 6.88 0.52
N SER A 135 4.96 6.43 1.75
CA SER A 135 5.95 5.36 2.00
C SER A 135 5.54 4.03 1.40
N GLU A 136 4.25 3.72 1.43
CA GLU A 136 3.69 2.50 0.85
C GLU A 136 3.83 2.52 -0.68
N ILE A 137 3.43 3.62 -1.31
CA ILE A 137 3.55 3.79 -2.76
C ILE A 137 5.01 3.74 -3.19
N GLU A 138 5.93 4.34 -2.44
CA GLU A 138 7.38 4.26 -2.71
C GLU A 138 7.89 2.81 -2.66
N TYR A 139 7.46 2.03 -1.66
CA TYR A 139 7.84 0.62 -1.51
C TYR A 139 7.38 -0.24 -2.70
N TRP A 140 6.09 -0.16 -3.05
CA TRP A 140 5.52 -0.95 -4.15
C TRP A 140 5.97 -0.49 -5.54
N ASN A 141 6.50 0.74 -5.63
CA ASN A 141 7.01 1.33 -6.85
C ASN A 141 8.54 1.28 -6.95
N ASP A 142 9.22 0.57 -6.06
CA ASP A 142 10.67 0.43 -6.11
C ASP A 142 11.10 -0.39 -7.33
N THR A 143 11.82 0.27 -8.25
CA THR A 143 12.43 -0.33 -9.44
C THR A 143 13.96 -0.25 -9.38
N SER A 144 14.54 -0.25 -8.18
CA SER A 144 15.99 -0.25 -7.97
C SER A 144 16.67 -1.49 -8.56
N ASP A 145 15.97 -2.64 -8.59
CA ASP A 145 16.39 -3.82 -9.33
C ASP A 145 16.20 -3.62 -10.84
N SER A 146 17.23 -3.86 -11.63
CA SER A 146 17.18 -3.76 -13.09
C SER A 146 16.37 -4.89 -13.76
N ASP A 147 16.23 -6.03 -13.10
CA ASP A 147 15.43 -7.15 -13.60
C ASP A 147 13.95 -6.97 -13.21
N LYS A 148 13.11 -6.75 -14.22
CA LYS A 148 11.66 -6.56 -14.03
C LYS A 148 10.96 -7.78 -13.44
N ASN A 149 11.55 -8.97 -13.55
CA ASN A 149 10.98 -10.18 -12.94
C ASN A 149 11.13 -10.18 -11.42
N ASN A 150 11.96 -9.28 -10.87
CA ASN A 150 12.10 -9.09 -9.43
C ASN A 150 11.15 -8.04 -8.86
N TRP A 151 10.47 -7.26 -9.71
CA TRP A 151 9.51 -6.25 -9.29
C TRP A 151 8.22 -6.90 -8.76
N TRP A 152 7.47 -6.16 -7.96
CA TRP A 152 6.13 -6.58 -7.58
C TRP A 152 5.23 -6.63 -8.82
N PRO A 153 4.36 -7.65 -8.96
CA PRO A 153 3.34 -7.71 -10.00
C PRO A 153 2.58 -6.38 -10.22
N ILE A 154 2.26 -5.66 -9.14
CA ILE A 154 1.52 -4.39 -9.22
C ILE A 154 2.37 -3.18 -9.68
N THR A 155 3.71 -3.25 -9.62
CA THR A 155 4.61 -2.09 -9.87
C THR A 155 4.35 -1.42 -11.22
N LEU A 156 4.22 -2.21 -12.29
CA LEU A 156 3.96 -1.66 -13.64
C LEU A 156 2.61 -0.93 -13.72
N HIS A 157 1.62 -1.39 -12.96
CA HIS A 157 0.29 -0.78 -12.94
C HIS A 157 0.33 0.60 -12.26
N ILE A 158 1.07 0.72 -11.16
CA ILE A 158 1.29 2.00 -10.45
C ILE A 158 2.01 3.00 -11.38
N LEU A 159 3.13 2.58 -12.00
CA LEU A 159 3.91 3.43 -12.91
C LEU A 159 3.08 3.92 -14.11
N ASN A 160 2.27 3.03 -14.70
CA ASN A 160 1.44 3.39 -15.84
C ASN A 160 0.33 4.37 -15.44
N TRP A 161 -0.29 4.16 -14.28
CA TRP A 161 -1.32 5.06 -13.79
C TRP A 161 -0.78 6.47 -13.51
N GLN A 162 0.39 6.58 -12.87
CA GLN A 162 1.08 7.86 -12.64
C GLN A 162 1.36 8.60 -13.96
N LYS A 163 1.82 7.89 -15.00
CA LYS A 163 2.08 8.47 -16.33
C LYS A 163 0.81 8.98 -17.00
N ILE A 164 -0.32 8.30 -16.83
CA ILE A 164 -1.61 8.73 -17.39
C ILE A 164 -2.06 10.01 -16.70
N ARG A 165 -2.00 10.05 -15.37
CA ARG A 165 -2.40 11.22 -14.58
C ARG A 165 -1.55 12.46 -14.84
N GLN A 166 -0.29 12.30 -15.22
CA GLN A 166 0.57 13.43 -15.62
C GLN A 166 0.18 14.07 -16.96
N LYS A 167 -0.62 13.39 -17.79
CA LYS A 167 -1.04 13.89 -19.10
C LYS A 167 -2.40 14.58 -19.07
N THR A 168 -3.17 14.38 -18.01
CA THR A 168 -4.49 14.97 -17.77
C THR A 168 -4.35 16.21 -16.91
#